data_AF-A0A940R9R6-F1
#
_entry.id   AF-A0A940R9R6-F1
#
_cell.length_a   1.000
_cell.length_b   1.000
_cell.length_c   1.000
_cell.angle_alpha   90.00
_cell.angle_beta   90.00
_cell.angle_gamma   90.00
#
_symmetry.space_group_name_H-M   'P 1'
#
loop_
_entity.id
_entity.type
_entity.pdbx_description
1 polymer ?
#
loop_
_entity_poly.entity_id
_entity_poly.type
_entity_poly.pdbx_seq_one_letter_code
_entity_poly.pdbx_strand_id
1 'polypeptide(L)'
;MALLLTCSSAMAELPSELKDVVFTGDLNARSSVDFRKNARNVVSHIPEGSKGSVLEARKLKSTGSYGIKIKVTELGKGKTTAKVGDEVWVYYAQKDPWLSFTDKNDEDVEDPEEALVAKARRDGEGIPVPGTVAKPELPTQEEVLKQQKSEDPNLAKSTDKTKTEASFCDNCTEFKKAAPEIQNQQDIKDVRDAVTATAPKEKTDKTKTVAKKNTKAGKWANFPEVVNFSEGKTTAKTISYARRNKSRHSTGYCYKAVKRAHLASGAIKKYPPGVHAKDAVRDLKRLGMINMLDNPTYRSMIKSPDDAPKGAVIVYATSDVRQSGDTQIKTDWGSSGTYVSDFETPNNFLKSPKARRFANNGKPYKIIGVMIKP
;
A
#
# COMPACT_ATOMS: atom_id res chain seq x y z
N MET A 1 46.27 -44.76 10.60
CA MET A 1 44.88 -44.32 10.87
C MET A 1 44.71 -42.96 10.21
N ALA A 2 44.31 -42.94 8.93
CA ALA A 2 44.26 -41.74 8.10
C ALA A 2 42.82 -41.20 8.09
N LEU A 3 42.63 -39.98 8.60
CA LEU A 3 41.35 -39.29 8.63
C LEU A 3 41.20 -38.50 7.31
N LEU A 4 40.50 -39.10 6.33
CA LEU A 4 40.13 -38.43 5.09
C LEU A 4 38.96 -37.46 5.37
N LEU A 5 39.25 -36.16 5.44
CA LEU A 5 38.22 -35.12 5.38
C LEU A 5 37.69 -35.04 3.95
N THR A 6 36.53 -35.64 3.70
CA THR A 6 35.74 -35.40 2.50
C THR A 6 34.96 -34.10 2.66
N CYS A 7 35.46 -33.01 2.05
CA CYS A 7 34.70 -31.79 1.87
C CYS A 7 33.61 -32.03 0.83
N SER A 8 32.38 -32.31 1.28
CA SER A 8 31.18 -32.31 0.44
C SER A 8 30.96 -30.91 -0.13
N SER A 9 31.31 -30.73 -1.40
CA SER A 9 30.95 -29.56 -2.19
C SER A 9 29.49 -29.72 -2.62
N ALA A 10 28.56 -29.37 -1.74
CA ALA A 10 27.17 -29.19 -2.16
C ALA A 10 27.11 -27.96 -3.08
N MET A 11 27.19 -28.20 -4.39
CA MET A 11 26.82 -27.23 -5.42
C MET A 11 25.34 -26.94 -5.24
N ALA A 12 25.00 -25.89 -4.49
CA ALA A 12 23.64 -25.40 -4.40
C ALA A 12 23.22 -24.97 -5.81
N GLU A 13 22.25 -25.67 -6.39
CA GLU A 13 21.62 -25.29 -7.64
C GLU A 13 21.10 -23.85 -7.52
N LEU A 14 21.59 -22.99 -8.41
CA LEU A 14 21.29 -21.57 -8.47
C LEU A 14 19.82 -21.34 -8.83
N PRO A 15 19.01 -20.61 -8.02
CA PRO A 15 17.75 -20.06 -8.48
C PRO A 15 17.99 -19.10 -9.64
N SER A 16 17.27 -19.35 -10.72
CA SER A 16 17.61 -19.04 -12.10
C SER A 16 16.94 -17.78 -12.67
N GLU A 17 16.79 -16.74 -11.88
CA GLU A 17 15.76 -15.73 -12.19
C GLU A 17 16.22 -14.54 -13.05
N LEU A 18 17.53 -14.33 -13.24
CA LEU A 18 18.04 -13.22 -14.09
C LEU A 18 19.21 -13.70 -14.94
N LYS A 19 18.98 -13.77 -16.24
CA LYS A 19 20.01 -14.15 -17.22
C LYS A 19 20.50 -12.92 -17.96
N ASP A 20 19.58 -12.22 -18.59
CA ASP A 20 19.89 -11.14 -19.51
C ASP A 20 19.19 -9.82 -19.13
N VAL A 21 19.83 -8.73 -19.52
CA VAL A 21 19.32 -7.36 -19.36
C VAL A 21 19.30 -6.70 -20.72
N VAL A 22 18.21 -6.02 -21.03
CA VAL A 22 18.03 -5.23 -22.25
C VAL A 22 18.00 -3.75 -21.88
N PHE A 23 18.77 -2.97 -22.63
CA PHE A 23 18.90 -1.54 -22.43
C PHE A 23 17.79 -0.81 -23.15
N THR A 24 16.87 -0.20 -22.40
CA THR A 24 15.77 0.62 -22.96
C THR A 24 16.14 2.09 -23.11
N GLY A 25 17.38 2.44 -22.77
CA GLY A 25 17.94 3.77 -22.96
C GLY A 25 19.46 3.78 -22.94
N ASP A 26 19.99 4.96 -23.21
CA ASP A 26 21.41 5.28 -23.25
C ASP A 26 22.01 5.35 -21.83
N LEU A 27 23.01 4.52 -21.54
CA LEU A 27 23.58 4.37 -20.19
C LEU A 27 25.10 4.57 -20.15
N ASN A 28 25.57 5.27 -19.12
CA ASN A 28 27.00 5.41 -18.85
C ASN A 28 27.53 4.14 -18.17
N ALA A 29 28.39 3.41 -18.88
CA ALA A 29 29.12 2.27 -18.34
C ALA A 29 30.32 2.74 -17.51
N ARG A 30 30.49 2.13 -16.34
CA ARG A 30 31.53 2.47 -15.37
C ARG A 30 32.44 1.29 -15.06
N SER A 31 33.70 1.55 -14.75
CA SER A 31 34.65 0.53 -14.29
C SER A 31 34.43 0.11 -12.83
N SER A 32 33.66 0.87 -12.05
CA SER A 32 33.36 0.55 -10.65
C SER A 32 31.96 0.95 -10.24
N VAL A 33 31.50 0.42 -9.10
CA VAL A 33 30.17 0.66 -8.51
C VAL A 33 29.97 2.09 -7.96
N ASP A 34 30.97 2.96 -8.07
CA ASP A 34 30.85 4.35 -7.60
C ASP A 34 30.12 5.23 -8.63
N PHE A 35 28.84 5.50 -8.40
CA PHE A 35 28.00 6.32 -9.29
C PHE A 35 27.96 7.81 -8.91
N ARG A 36 28.87 8.29 -8.05
CA ARG A 36 28.94 9.72 -7.71
C ARG A 36 29.30 10.55 -8.94
N LYS A 37 28.76 11.76 -9.03
CA LYS A 37 29.01 12.69 -10.15
C LYS A 37 30.50 12.99 -10.40
N ASN A 38 31.29 12.97 -9.34
CA ASN A 38 32.72 13.32 -9.38
C ASN A 38 33.63 12.10 -9.57
N ALA A 39 33.06 10.88 -9.62
CA ALA A 39 33.83 9.66 -9.86
C ALA A 39 34.32 9.64 -11.31
N ARG A 40 35.64 9.56 -11.49
CA ARG A 40 36.30 9.47 -12.81
C ARG A 40 36.38 8.01 -13.27
N ASN A 41 35.24 7.33 -13.30
CA ASN A 41 35.15 5.90 -13.61
C ASN A 41 34.18 5.58 -14.76
N VAL A 42 33.68 6.58 -15.50
CA VAL A 42 32.94 6.35 -16.74
C VAL A 42 33.92 5.91 -17.82
N VAL A 43 33.72 4.71 -18.37
CA VAL A 43 34.62 4.11 -19.36
C VAL A 43 34.05 4.15 -20.77
N SER A 44 32.72 4.04 -20.89
CA SER A 44 32.04 4.02 -22.17
C SER A 44 30.57 4.38 -22.01
N HIS A 45 29.89 4.50 -23.14
CA HIS A 45 28.46 4.76 -23.24
C HIS A 45 27.78 3.59 -23.93
N ILE A 46 26.84 2.91 -23.28
CA ILE A 46 26.09 1.79 -23.87
C ILE A 46 24.82 2.34 -24.52
N PRO A 47 24.63 2.15 -25.84
CA PRO A 47 23.46 2.68 -26.53
C PRO A 47 22.21 1.85 -26.22
N GLU A 48 21.04 2.48 -26.37
CA GLU A 48 19.74 1.82 -26.35
C GLU A 48 19.69 0.61 -27.31
N GLY A 49 19.00 -0.46 -26.88
CA GLY A 49 18.86 -1.72 -27.60
C GLY A 49 20.03 -2.69 -27.40
N SER A 50 21.06 -2.31 -26.64
CA SER A 50 22.12 -3.24 -26.22
C SER A 50 21.57 -4.32 -25.29
N LYS A 51 22.27 -5.45 -25.21
CA LYS A 51 21.98 -6.53 -24.27
C LYS A 51 23.23 -6.92 -23.49
N GLY A 52 23.04 -7.43 -22.29
CA GLY A 52 24.12 -7.99 -21.49
C GLY A 52 23.63 -9.06 -20.54
N SER A 53 24.55 -9.87 -20.02
CA SER A 53 24.23 -10.83 -18.97
C SER A 53 24.62 -10.26 -17.61
N VAL A 54 23.74 -10.39 -16.62
CA VAL A 54 23.98 -9.84 -15.27
C VAL A 54 25.00 -10.70 -14.55
N LEU A 55 26.13 -10.13 -14.17
CA LEU A 55 27.17 -10.80 -13.38
C LEU A 55 26.92 -10.61 -11.88
N GLU A 56 26.71 -9.37 -11.45
CA GLU A 56 26.63 -8.97 -10.04
C GLU A 56 25.65 -7.81 -9.88
N ALA A 57 25.02 -7.69 -8.72
CA ALA A 57 24.17 -6.55 -8.39
C ALA A 57 24.46 -6.08 -6.95
N ARG A 58 24.55 -4.76 -6.75
CA ARG A 58 24.83 -4.15 -5.45
C ARG A 58 23.85 -3.03 -5.15
N LYS A 59 23.31 -3.01 -3.93
CA LYS A 59 22.39 -1.94 -3.51
C LYS A 59 23.16 -0.72 -3.01
N LEU A 60 22.92 0.43 -3.62
CA LEU A 60 23.58 1.69 -3.29
C LEU A 60 22.92 2.33 -2.06
N LYS A 61 23.71 2.51 -1.00
CA LYS A 61 23.25 3.00 0.31
C LYS A 61 22.59 4.39 0.24
N SER A 62 23.11 5.29 -0.60
CA SER A 62 22.68 6.68 -0.64
C SER A 62 21.35 6.91 -1.37
N THR A 63 21.06 6.10 -2.38
CA THR A 63 19.91 6.32 -3.28
C THR A 63 18.88 5.20 -3.23
N GLY A 64 19.20 4.06 -2.61
CA GLY A 64 18.38 2.84 -2.66
C GLY A 64 18.32 2.19 -4.05
N SER A 65 19.05 2.75 -5.02
CA SER A 65 19.20 2.24 -6.38
C SER A 65 20.20 1.09 -6.43
N TYR A 66 20.39 0.46 -7.59
CA TYR A 66 21.33 -0.64 -7.74
C TYR A 66 22.45 -0.25 -8.70
N GLY A 67 23.66 -0.70 -8.40
CA GLY A 67 24.71 -0.87 -9.38
C GLY A 67 24.63 -2.30 -9.91
N ILE A 68 24.63 -2.47 -11.22
CA ILE A 68 24.55 -3.79 -11.84
C ILE A 68 25.81 -3.98 -12.68
N LYS A 69 26.61 -4.98 -12.32
CA LYS A 69 27.74 -5.42 -13.14
C LYS A 69 27.21 -6.35 -14.20
N ILE A 70 27.51 -6.04 -15.45
CA ILE A 70 27.04 -6.79 -16.60
C ILE A 70 28.21 -7.17 -17.50
N LYS A 71 28.03 -8.22 -18.30
CA LYS A 71 28.86 -8.52 -19.44
C LYS A 71 28.09 -8.21 -20.71
N VAL A 72 28.55 -7.27 -21.54
CA VAL A 72 27.85 -6.89 -22.76
C VAL A 72 27.83 -8.05 -23.75
N THR A 73 26.66 -8.46 -24.23
CA THR A 73 26.48 -9.57 -25.17
C THR A 73 26.10 -9.09 -26.57
N GLU A 74 25.37 -7.98 -26.66
CA GLU A 74 24.95 -7.38 -27.93
C GLU A 74 24.99 -5.85 -27.80
N LEU A 75 25.43 -5.15 -28.84
CA LEU A 75 25.46 -3.68 -28.87
C LEU A 75 24.31 -3.15 -29.73
N GLY A 76 23.58 -2.19 -29.18
CA GLY A 76 22.52 -1.47 -29.88
C GLY A 76 23.05 -0.49 -30.92
N LYS A 77 22.13 0.16 -31.64
CA LYS A 77 22.47 1.12 -32.69
C LYS A 77 22.85 2.46 -32.04
N GLY A 78 24.13 2.78 -31.99
CA GLY A 78 24.60 4.07 -31.50
C GLY A 78 26.12 4.20 -31.51
N LYS A 79 26.64 5.41 -31.29
CA LYS A 79 28.08 5.64 -31.15
C LYS A 79 28.50 5.17 -29.76
N THR A 80 29.39 4.17 -29.70
CA THR A 80 29.91 3.63 -28.45
C THR A 80 31.37 3.21 -28.59
N THR A 81 32.11 3.29 -27.49
CA THR A 81 33.46 2.72 -27.33
C THR A 81 33.43 1.35 -26.64
N ALA A 82 32.26 0.91 -26.16
CA ALA A 82 32.09 -0.40 -25.55
C ALA A 82 32.20 -1.50 -26.61
N LYS A 83 32.71 -2.66 -26.21
CA LYS A 83 32.82 -3.86 -27.03
C LYS A 83 31.97 -4.98 -26.45
N VAL A 84 31.51 -5.88 -27.32
CA VAL A 84 30.89 -7.14 -26.89
C VAL A 84 31.93 -7.92 -26.08
N GLY A 85 31.53 -8.36 -24.88
CA GLY A 85 32.38 -9.02 -23.90
C GLY A 85 32.88 -8.13 -22.76
N ASP A 86 32.76 -6.80 -22.87
CA ASP A 86 33.18 -5.88 -21.80
C ASP A 86 32.36 -6.11 -20.52
N GLU A 87 33.06 -6.09 -19.37
CA GLU A 87 32.45 -6.13 -18.06
C GLU A 87 32.39 -4.72 -17.45
N VAL A 88 31.18 -4.22 -17.23
CA VAL A 88 30.97 -2.84 -16.77
C VAL A 88 29.83 -2.73 -15.76
N TRP A 89 29.88 -1.67 -14.96
CA TRP A 89 28.84 -1.31 -14.01
C TRP A 89 27.88 -0.29 -14.63
N VAL A 90 26.59 -0.57 -14.55
CA VAL A 90 25.51 0.33 -14.96
C VAL A 90 24.61 0.68 -13.78
N TYR A 91 24.03 1.88 -13.82
CA TYR A 91 23.16 2.37 -12.77
C TYR A 91 21.71 1.98 -13.05
N TYR A 92 21.05 1.38 -12.07
CA TYR A 92 19.64 1.02 -12.13
C TYR A 92 18.83 1.81 -11.10
N ALA A 93 17.98 2.71 -11.59
CA ALA A 93 17.08 3.51 -10.77
C ALA A 93 15.68 2.90 -10.73
N GLN A 94 15.17 2.62 -9.54
CA GLN A 94 13.82 2.04 -9.36
C GLN A 94 12.67 2.91 -9.90
N LYS A 95 12.88 4.24 -9.93
CA LYS A 95 11.85 5.21 -10.33
C LYS A 95 11.76 5.39 -11.85
N ASP A 96 12.81 5.03 -12.58
CA ASP A 96 12.92 5.21 -14.02
C ASP A 96 13.90 4.16 -14.58
N PRO A 97 13.46 2.90 -14.73
CA PRO A 97 14.33 1.82 -15.13
C PRO A 97 14.63 1.91 -16.64
N TRP A 98 15.83 2.35 -17.00
CA TRP A 98 16.38 2.22 -18.36
C TRP A 98 16.93 0.81 -18.66
N LEU A 99 16.54 -0.17 -17.85
CA LEU A 99 16.90 -1.58 -17.97
C LEU A 99 15.64 -2.41 -17.80
N SER A 100 15.37 -3.29 -18.77
CA SER A 100 14.45 -4.41 -18.59
C SER A 100 15.25 -5.69 -18.39
N PHE A 101 14.70 -6.63 -17.64
CA PHE A 101 15.36 -7.90 -17.34
C PHE A 101 14.52 -9.03 -17.89
N THR A 102 15.18 -10.04 -18.43
CA THR A 102 14.55 -11.27 -18.89
C THR A 102 15.04 -12.47 -18.07
N ASP A 103 14.13 -13.41 -17.85
CA ASP A 103 14.44 -14.67 -17.18
C ASP A 103 15.10 -15.67 -18.16
N LYS A 104 15.24 -16.95 -17.75
CA LYS A 104 15.80 -17.99 -18.62
C LYS A 104 14.91 -18.39 -19.80
N ASN A 105 13.63 -18.05 -19.75
CA ASN A 105 12.63 -18.37 -20.76
C ASN A 105 12.41 -17.21 -21.74
N ASP A 106 13.26 -16.17 -21.68
CA ASP A 106 13.10 -14.91 -22.40
C ASP A 106 11.79 -14.17 -22.05
N GLU A 107 11.22 -14.45 -20.87
CA GLU A 107 10.06 -13.74 -20.34
C GLU A 107 10.52 -12.50 -19.56
N ASP A 108 9.81 -11.39 -19.72
CA ASP A 108 10.08 -10.15 -18.99
C ASP A 108 9.87 -10.36 -17.48
N VAL A 109 10.90 -10.09 -16.69
CA VAL A 109 10.83 -10.19 -15.22
C VAL A 109 9.96 -9.06 -14.68
N GLU A 110 8.79 -9.44 -14.15
CA GLU A 110 7.77 -8.49 -13.69
C GLU A 110 8.19 -7.69 -12.44
N ASP A 111 9.08 -8.25 -11.61
CA ASP A 111 9.70 -7.56 -10.45
C ASP A 111 11.23 -7.76 -10.42
N PRO A 112 11.98 -6.92 -11.14
CA PRO A 112 13.44 -7.02 -11.18
C PRO A 112 14.10 -6.72 -9.82
N GLU A 113 13.40 -6.10 -8.85
CA GLU A 113 13.95 -5.89 -7.51
C GLU A 113 14.05 -7.20 -6.75
N GLU A 114 13.03 -8.05 -6.78
CA GLU A 114 13.05 -9.33 -6.07
C GLU A 114 14.21 -10.21 -6.56
N ALA A 115 14.40 -10.24 -7.88
CA ALA A 115 15.42 -11.06 -8.51
C ALA A 115 16.85 -10.49 -8.32
N LEU A 116 17.03 -9.16 -8.37
CA LEU A 116 18.32 -8.51 -8.07
C LEU A 116 18.67 -8.64 -6.58
N VAL A 117 17.68 -8.56 -5.69
CA VAL A 117 17.87 -8.72 -4.23
C VAL A 117 18.18 -10.17 -3.87
N ALA A 118 17.54 -11.15 -4.51
CA ALA A 118 17.84 -12.56 -4.32
C ALA A 118 19.28 -12.90 -4.73
N LYS A 119 19.77 -12.30 -5.83
CA LYS A 119 21.15 -12.47 -6.31
C LYS A 119 22.17 -11.76 -5.42
N ALA A 120 21.95 -10.50 -5.06
CA ALA A 120 22.85 -9.73 -4.18
C ALA A 120 23.03 -10.39 -2.79
N ARG A 121 21.97 -11.00 -2.25
CA ARG A 121 22.04 -11.79 -1.00
C ARG A 121 22.89 -13.05 -1.12
N ARG A 122 22.96 -13.64 -2.31
CA ARG A 122 23.73 -14.87 -2.60
C ARG A 122 25.23 -14.57 -2.74
N ASP A 123 25.57 -13.46 -3.37
CA ASP A 123 26.96 -13.08 -3.71
C ASP A 123 27.73 -12.47 -2.53
N GLY A 124 27.23 -12.61 -1.29
CA GLY A 124 27.96 -12.24 -0.08
C GLY A 124 27.91 -10.76 0.30
N GLU A 125 27.00 -9.95 -0.27
CA GLU A 125 26.61 -8.67 0.36
C GLU A 125 25.77 -8.94 1.62
N GLY A 126 26.47 -9.41 2.65
CA GLY A 126 25.92 -9.83 3.92
C GLY A 126 26.94 -9.96 5.04
N ILE A 127 28.21 -9.55 4.85
CA ILE A 127 29.10 -9.30 5.99
C ILE A 127 28.65 -7.96 6.61
N PRO A 128 28.01 -7.96 7.79
CA PRO A 128 27.54 -6.73 8.39
C PRO A 128 28.75 -5.86 8.76
N VAL A 129 28.71 -4.58 8.37
CA VAL A 129 29.49 -3.57 9.09
C VAL A 129 28.86 -3.48 10.49
N PRO A 130 29.61 -3.70 11.58
CA PRO A 130 29.08 -3.60 12.94
C PRO A 130 28.37 -2.25 13.12
N GLY A 131 27.10 -2.27 13.49
CA GLY A 131 26.29 -1.07 13.74
C GLY A 131 25.33 -0.62 12.64
N THR A 132 25.08 -1.40 11.58
CA THR A 132 24.07 -1.04 10.57
C THR A 132 22.99 -2.11 10.37
N VAL A 133 21.73 -1.74 10.64
CA VAL A 133 20.54 -2.58 10.40
C VAL A 133 20.18 -2.50 8.92
N ALA A 134 20.32 -3.61 8.19
CA ALA A 134 20.29 -3.67 6.72
C ALA A 134 18.89 -3.59 6.06
N LYS A 135 17.83 -3.22 6.79
CA LYS A 135 16.46 -3.25 6.25
C LYS A 135 15.54 -2.35 7.07
N PRO A 136 14.86 -1.34 6.49
CA PRO A 136 13.62 -0.87 7.09
C PRO A 136 12.63 -2.03 6.96
N GLU A 137 12.32 -2.68 8.07
CA GLU A 137 11.29 -3.70 8.09
C GLU A 137 9.97 -3.08 7.65
N LEU A 138 9.31 -3.70 6.65
CA LEU A 138 7.96 -3.29 6.29
C LEU A 138 7.06 -3.60 7.47
N PRO A 139 6.13 -2.69 7.80
CA PRO A 139 5.42 -2.82 9.05
C PRO A 139 4.52 -4.05 9.01
N THR A 140 4.56 -4.85 10.09
CA THR A 140 3.64 -5.97 10.28
C THR A 140 2.25 -5.44 10.69
N GLN A 141 1.22 -6.28 10.59
CA GLN A 141 -0.12 -5.91 11.07
C GLN A 141 -0.09 -5.50 12.56
N GLU A 142 0.68 -6.23 13.37
CA GLU A 142 0.84 -5.97 14.80
C GLU A 142 1.49 -4.62 15.07
N GLU A 143 2.54 -4.25 14.32
CA GLU A 143 3.19 -2.95 14.44
C GLU A 143 2.28 -1.79 14.02
N VAL A 144 1.48 -1.98 12.96
CA VAL A 144 0.51 -0.97 12.52
C VAL A 144 -0.59 -0.76 13.56
N LEU A 145 -1.03 -1.83 14.23
CA LEU A 145 -1.99 -1.78 15.33
C LEU A 145 -1.38 -1.13 16.59
N LYS A 146 -0.11 -1.39 16.92
CA LYS A 146 0.58 -0.72 18.04
C LYS A 146 0.71 0.79 17.85
N GLN A 147 0.84 1.25 16.61
CA GLN A 147 0.96 2.67 16.28
C GLN A 147 -0.40 3.39 16.16
N GLN A 148 -1.49 2.70 16.45
CA GLN A 148 -2.83 3.26 16.37
C GLN A 148 -3.06 4.30 17.46
N LYS A 149 -3.58 5.47 17.07
CA LYS A 149 -3.98 6.51 18.04
C LYS A 149 -5.14 6.03 18.91
N SER A 150 -5.06 6.24 20.22
CA SER A 150 -6.14 5.91 21.17
C SER A 150 -7.42 6.67 20.84
N GLU A 151 -8.57 6.07 21.16
CA GLU A 151 -9.90 6.66 20.92
C GLU A 151 -10.21 7.85 21.84
N ASP A 152 -9.48 7.96 22.95
CA ASP A 152 -9.71 8.96 23.97
C ASP A 152 -8.38 9.59 24.41
N PRO A 153 -8.19 10.92 24.26
CA PRO A 153 -7.03 11.62 24.80
C PRO A 153 -6.93 11.54 26.34
N ASN A 154 -7.99 11.15 27.05
CA ASN A 154 -8.01 10.96 28.50
C ASN A 154 -7.58 9.55 28.94
N LEU A 155 -7.86 8.49 28.16
CA LEU A 155 -7.35 7.14 28.47
C LEU A 155 -5.83 7.01 28.33
N ALA A 156 -5.19 7.86 27.52
CA ALA A 156 -3.74 7.84 27.34
C ALA A 156 -2.95 8.32 28.57
N LYS A 157 -3.63 8.87 29.60
CA LYS A 157 -3.01 9.39 30.83
C LYS A 157 -3.31 8.60 32.09
N SER A 158 -4.20 7.59 32.05
CA SER A 158 -4.48 6.78 33.24
C SER A 158 -3.66 5.49 33.24
N THR A 159 -2.67 5.41 34.12
CA THR A 159 -1.95 4.16 34.45
C THR A 159 -2.75 3.23 35.36
N ASP A 160 -3.93 3.65 35.83
CA ASP A 160 -4.75 2.92 36.78
C ASP A 160 -6.13 2.60 36.17
N LYS A 161 -6.39 1.30 35.96
CA LYS A 161 -7.62 0.79 35.34
C LYS A 161 -8.85 0.87 36.26
N THR A 162 -8.67 1.28 37.52
CA THR A 162 -9.74 1.36 38.52
C THR A 162 -10.33 2.77 38.69
N LYS A 163 -9.72 3.79 38.07
CA LYS A 163 -10.16 5.19 38.19
C LYS A 163 -10.95 5.63 36.96
N THR A 164 -12.15 6.14 37.19
CA THR A 164 -12.98 6.81 36.17
C THR A 164 -12.74 8.32 36.22
N GLU A 165 -13.18 9.06 35.20
CA GLU A 165 -12.96 10.52 35.11
C GLU A 165 -13.51 11.32 36.32
N ALA A 166 -14.44 10.73 37.09
CA ALA A 166 -14.93 11.29 38.35
C ALA A 166 -13.86 11.36 39.46
N SER A 167 -12.74 10.64 39.33
CA SER A 167 -11.66 10.61 40.32
C SER A 167 -10.57 11.67 40.11
N PHE A 168 -10.69 12.55 39.10
CA PHE A 168 -9.69 13.59 38.79
C PHE A 168 -10.12 15.02 39.20
N CYS A 169 -11.21 15.17 39.96
CA CYS A 169 -11.70 16.47 40.44
C CYS A 169 -11.41 16.66 41.95
N ASP A 170 -10.14 16.62 42.37
CA ASP A 170 -9.79 16.86 43.80
C ASP A 170 -9.97 18.33 44.22
N ASN A 171 -10.18 19.27 43.29
CA ASN A 171 -10.39 20.70 43.56
C ASN A 171 -11.65 21.28 42.90
N CYS A 172 -12.70 20.48 42.75
CA CYS A 172 -14.01 20.96 42.30
C CYS A 172 -14.89 21.33 43.51
N THR A 173 -14.32 22.06 44.47
CA THR A 173 -15.05 22.73 45.56
C THR A 173 -15.66 24.01 45.02
N GLU A 174 -16.81 23.90 44.37
CA GLU A 174 -17.90 24.89 44.34
C GLU A 174 -18.93 24.50 43.27
N PHE A 175 -19.75 23.48 43.54
CA PHE A 175 -21.12 23.48 43.05
C PHE A 175 -22.06 22.92 44.12
N LYS A 176 -23.05 23.74 44.44
CA LYS A 176 -24.00 23.56 45.54
C LYS A 176 -24.89 22.35 45.33
N LYS A 177 -25.26 21.73 46.47
CA LYS A 177 -26.27 20.68 46.67
C LYS A 177 -27.44 20.73 45.67
N ALA A 178 -27.59 19.67 44.89
CA ALA A 178 -28.89 19.14 44.46
C ALA A 178 -28.75 17.62 44.33
N ALA A 179 -29.57 16.86 45.06
CA ALA A 179 -29.53 15.40 45.10
C ALA A 179 -30.17 14.80 43.83
N PRO A 180 -29.50 13.88 43.10
CA PRO A 180 -30.12 13.13 42.03
C PRO A 180 -29.90 11.62 42.22
N GLU A 181 -30.39 11.06 43.32
CA GLU A 181 -30.30 9.60 43.56
C GLU A 181 -31.57 8.85 43.11
N ILE A 182 -32.67 9.57 42.88
CA ILE A 182 -33.97 8.98 42.52
C ILE A 182 -34.20 8.93 41.00
N GLN A 183 -33.67 9.89 40.22
CA GLN A 183 -33.89 9.95 38.76
C GLN A 183 -33.15 8.83 38.01
N ASN A 184 -31.89 8.55 38.39
CA ASN A 184 -31.05 7.57 37.68
C ASN A 184 -31.52 6.11 37.86
N GLN A 185 -32.20 5.78 38.96
CA GLN A 185 -32.74 4.43 39.16
C GLN A 185 -34.02 4.19 38.34
N GLN A 186 -34.78 5.25 38.08
CA GLN A 186 -35.98 5.18 37.25
C GLN A 186 -35.62 5.05 35.77
N ASP A 187 -34.63 5.82 35.29
CA ASP A 187 -34.15 5.75 33.91
C ASP A 187 -33.57 4.36 33.55
N ILE A 188 -32.93 3.67 34.51
CA ILE A 188 -32.42 2.31 34.32
C ILE A 188 -33.55 1.27 34.27
N LYS A 189 -34.64 1.47 35.03
CA LYS A 189 -35.83 0.60 34.96
C LYS A 189 -36.56 0.76 33.63
N ASP A 190 -36.73 1.99 33.16
CA ASP A 190 -37.46 2.28 31.93
C ASP A 190 -36.74 1.71 30.68
N VAL A 191 -35.40 1.71 30.68
CA VAL A 191 -34.59 1.05 29.64
C VAL A 191 -34.72 -0.48 29.69
N ARG A 192 -34.81 -1.06 30.89
CA ARG A 192 -34.90 -2.52 31.08
C ARG A 192 -36.25 -3.06 30.63
N ASP A 193 -37.33 -2.32 30.89
CA ASP A 193 -38.69 -2.67 30.49
C ASP A 193 -38.92 -2.47 28.98
N ALA A 194 -38.23 -1.52 28.35
CA ALA A 194 -38.23 -1.36 26.90
C ALA A 194 -37.53 -2.53 26.16
N VAL A 195 -36.53 -3.17 26.79
CA VAL A 195 -35.78 -4.31 26.22
C VAL A 195 -36.54 -5.64 26.38
N THR A 196 -37.38 -5.79 27.41
CA THR A 196 -38.19 -7.00 27.62
C THR A 196 -39.51 -6.99 26.82
N ALA A 197 -39.97 -5.84 26.31
CA ALA A 197 -41.20 -5.73 25.52
C ALA A 197 -41.06 -6.12 24.02
N THR A 198 -39.87 -6.47 23.53
CA THR A 198 -39.63 -6.76 22.09
C THR A 198 -39.02 -8.13 21.80
N ALA A 199 -39.36 -9.15 22.59
CA ALA A 199 -39.03 -10.54 22.25
C ALA A 199 -40.24 -11.30 21.67
N PRO A 200 -40.30 -11.56 20.35
CA PRO A 200 -41.12 -12.65 19.82
C PRO A 200 -40.34 -13.97 19.94
N LYS A 201 -41.03 -14.95 20.52
CA LYS A 201 -40.61 -16.35 20.62
C LYS A 201 -40.44 -16.98 19.24
N GLU A 202 -39.36 -17.74 19.14
CA GLU A 202 -38.95 -18.62 18.06
C GLU A 202 -39.99 -19.72 17.78
N LYS A 203 -40.38 -19.91 16.51
CA LYS A 203 -40.66 -21.23 15.95
C LYS A 203 -40.24 -21.30 14.48
N THR A 204 -39.56 -22.41 14.21
CA THR A 204 -39.05 -22.97 12.95
C THR A 204 -40.01 -22.87 11.77
N ASP A 205 -39.54 -22.28 10.66
CA ASP A 205 -39.77 -22.87 9.33
C ASP A 205 -38.70 -22.44 8.32
N LYS A 206 -38.14 -23.42 7.60
CA LYS A 206 -37.10 -23.24 6.59
C LYS A 206 -37.70 -22.58 5.34
N THR A 207 -37.74 -21.25 5.31
CA THR A 207 -38.11 -20.51 4.09
C THR A 207 -37.10 -19.40 3.84
N LYS A 208 -36.58 -19.36 2.60
CA LYS A 208 -35.61 -18.39 2.07
C LYS A 208 -35.79 -17.00 2.69
N THR A 209 -34.82 -16.58 3.49
CA THR A 209 -34.73 -15.21 4.01
C THR A 209 -34.47 -14.28 2.83
N VAL A 210 -35.52 -13.61 2.36
CA VAL A 210 -35.38 -12.48 1.44
C VAL A 210 -34.61 -11.42 2.21
N ALA A 211 -33.33 -11.24 1.87
CA ALA A 211 -32.48 -10.23 2.47
C ALA A 211 -33.19 -8.87 2.40
N LYS A 212 -33.42 -8.23 3.55
CA LYS A 212 -33.93 -6.85 3.61
C LYS A 212 -33.01 -6.00 2.72
N LYS A 213 -33.53 -5.49 1.60
CA LYS A 213 -32.79 -4.60 0.70
C LYS A 213 -32.29 -3.41 1.52
N ASN A 214 -30.98 -3.27 1.64
CA ASN A 214 -30.37 -2.09 2.24
C ASN A 214 -30.62 -0.90 1.30
N THR A 215 -31.63 -0.08 1.62
CA THR A 215 -32.05 1.05 0.80
C THR A 215 -30.94 2.07 0.59
N LYS A 216 -29.95 2.15 1.51
CA LYS A 216 -28.78 3.02 1.37
C LYS A 216 -27.79 2.56 0.30
N ALA A 217 -27.77 1.26 -0.04
CA ALA A 217 -26.89 0.72 -1.07
C ALA A 217 -27.32 1.14 -2.49
N GLY A 218 -28.56 1.64 -2.67
CA GLY A 218 -29.07 2.11 -3.95
C GLY A 218 -28.91 1.06 -5.06
N LYS A 219 -28.24 1.43 -6.15
CA LYS A 219 -27.95 0.54 -7.28
C LYS A 219 -27.11 -0.70 -6.92
N TRP A 220 -26.35 -0.65 -5.82
CA TRP A 220 -25.56 -1.77 -5.34
C TRP A 220 -26.38 -2.85 -4.65
N ALA A 221 -27.65 -2.58 -4.31
CA ALA A 221 -28.52 -3.55 -3.64
C ALA A 221 -28.74 -4.84 -4.45
N ASN A 222 -28.49 -4.82 -5.76
CA ASN A 222 -28.59 -5.99 -6.64
C ASN A 222 -27.29 -6.81 -6.75
N PHE A 223 -26.24 -6.43 -6.02
CA PHE A 223 -24.92 -7.06 -6.04
C PHE A 223 -24.55 -7.51 -4.62
N PRO A 224 -25.02 -8.70 -4.17
CA PRO A 224 -24.84 -9.17 -2.81
C PRO A 224 -23.39 -9.19 -2.34
N GLU A 225 -22.45 -9.53 -3.22
CA GLU A 225 -21.01 -9.52 -2.96
C GLU A 225 -20.49 -8.11 -2.62
N VAL A 226 -20.97 -7.07 -3.32
CA VAL A 226 -20.60 -5.68 -3.06
C VAL A 226 -21.22 -5.20 -1.74
N VAL A 227 -22.48 -5.56 -1.48
CA VAL A 227 -23.16 -5.21 -0.23
C VAL A 227 -22.49 -5.89 0.97
N ASN A 228 -22.17 -7.19 0.86
CA ASN A 228 -21.48 -7.96 1.89
C ASN A 228 -20.09 -7.39 2.18
N PHE A 229 -19.35 -6.98 1.14
CA PHE A 229 -18.10 -6.25 1.31
C PHE A 229 -18.34 -4.94 2.08
N SER A 230 -19.25 -4.09 1.62
CA SER A 230 -19.45 -2.74 2.16
C SER A 230 -19.96 -2.71 3.60
N GLU A 231 -20.78 -3.68 3.99
CA GLU A 231 -21.30 -3.83 5.35
C GLU A 231 -20.48 -4.81 6.20
N GLY A 232 -19.42 -5.39 5.62
CA GLY A 232 -18.56 -6.34 6.30
C GLY A 232 -17.75 -5.72 7.45
N LYS A 233 -17.46 -6.54 8.47
CA LYS A 233 -16.66 -6.15 9.64
C LYS A 233 -15.28 -5.61 9.24
N THR A 234 -14.66 -6.20 8.23
CA THR A 234 -13.35 -5.78 7.71
C THR A 234 -13.39 -4.37 7.14
N THR A 235 -14.44 -4.04 6.37
CA THR A 235 -14.65 -2.69 5.83
C THR A 235 -14.87 -1.67 6.93
N ALA A 236 -15.72 -1.98 7.92
CA ALA A 236 -15.94 -1.12 9.07
C ALA A 236 -14.65 -0.86 9.85
N LYS A 237 -13.83 -1.89 10.10
CA LYS A 237 -12.50 -1.76 10.74
C LYS A 237 -11.55 -0.90 9.92
N THR A 238 -11.53 -1.08 8.61
CA THR A 238 -10.68 -0.30 7.68
C THR A 238 -11.01 1.18 7.77
N ILE A 239 -12.28 1.55 7.65
CA ILE A 239 -12.75 2.94 7.73
C ILE A 239 -12.47 3.52 9.12
N SER A 240 -12.76 2.76 10.18
CA SER A 240 -12.49 3.17 11.57
C SER A 240 -11.01 3.43 11.81
N TYR A 241 -10.11 2.56 11.35
CA TYR A 241 -8.67 2.77 11.47
C TYR A 241 -8.22 4.02 10.70
N ALA A 242 -8.69 4.19 9.47
CA ALA A 242 -8.34 5.35 8.65
C ALA A 242 -8.78 6.67 9.32
N ARG A 243 -10.01 6.72 9.85
CA ARG A 243 -10.53 7.89 10.58
C ARG A 243 -9.77 8.20 11.86
N ARG A 244 -9.35 7.18 12.62
CA ARG A 244 -8.58 7.37 13.87
C ARG A 244 -7.16 7.83 13.62
N ASN A 245 -6.55 7.41 12.51
CA ASN A 245 -5.15 7.69 12.21
C ASN A 245 -4.94 8.80 11.19
N LYS A 246 -6.01 9.46 10.75
CA LYS A 246 -5.92 10.63 9.88
C LYS A 246 -5.20 11.79 10.56
N SER A 247 -4.61 12.64 9.73
CA SER A 247 -4.12 13.95 10.10
C SER A 247 -5.22 14.99 9.91
N ARG A 248 -5.05 16.16 10.54
CA ARG A 248 -5.97 17.30 10.37
C ARG A 248 -5.97 17.84 8.94
N HIS A 249 -4.82 17.75 8.26
CA HIS A 249 -4.61 18.21 6.89
C HIS A 249 -3.84 17.15 6.10
N SER A 250 -3.88 17.25 4.77
CA SER A 250 -3.10 16.39 3.87
C SER A 250 -1.62 16.45 4.22
N THR A 251 -1.00 15.29 4.33
CA THR A 251 0.44 15.11 4.57
C THR A 251 1.20 14.67 3.31
N GLY A 252 0.49 14.40 2.22
CA GLY A 252 1.07 13.88 0.98
C GLY A 252 1.35 12.37 1.00
N TYR A 253 0.90 11.67 2.05
CA TYR A 253 1.11 10.24 2.25
C TYR A 253 -0.20 9.44 2.12
N CYS A 254 -1.11 9.89 1.27
CA CYS A 254 -2.45 9.29 1.11
C CYS A 254 -2.41 7.78 0.92
N TYR A 255 -1.55 7.26 0.03
CA TYR A 255 -1.46 5.81 -0.20
C TYR A 255 -0.91 5.04 1.00
N LYS A 256 0.11 5.58 1.70
CA LYS A 256 0.63 4.98 2.94
C LYS A 256 -0.48 4.81 3.98
N ALA A 257 -1.34 5.83 4.16
CA ALA A 257 -2.46 5.76 5.09
C ALA A 257 -3.49 4.68 4.68
N VAL A 258 -3.84 4.61 3.39
CA VAL A 258 -4.76 3.58 2.87
C VAL A 258 -4.21 2.16 3.08
N LYS A 259 -2.92 1.94 2.78
CA LYS A 259 -2.27 0.63 3.00
C LYS A 259 -2.31 0.21 4.46
N ARG A 260 -2.01 1.12 5.38
CA ARG A 260 -2.06 0.85 6.82
C ARG A 260 -3.46 0.54 7.30
N ALA A 261 -4.48 1.24 6.80
CA ALA A 261 -5.87 0.95 7.15
C ALA A 261 -6.30 -0.47 6.75
N HIS A 262 -5.92 -0.92 5.55
CA HIS A 262 -6.22 -2.26 5.06
C HIS A 262 -5.42 -3.34 5.78
N LEU A 263 -4.15 -3.07 6.09
CA LEU A 263 -3.32 -4.00 6.83
C LEU A 263 -3.83 -4.17 8.27
N ALA A 264 -4.14 -3.06 8.95
CA ALA A 264 -4.65 -3.07 10.32
C ALA A 264 -6.00 -3.81 10.44
N SER A 265 -6.88 -3.66 9.45
CA SER A 265 -8.18 -4.33 9.45
C SER A 265 -8.11 -5.82 9.11
N GLY A 266 -6.97 -6.29 8.59
CA GLY A 266 -6.81 -7.63 8.04
C GLY A 266 -7.40 -7.80 6.64
N ALA A 267 -7.79 -6.72 5.96
CA ALA A 267 -8.25 -6.77 4.57
C ALA A 267 -7.15 -7.26 3.61
N ILE A 268 -5.90 -6.94 3.93
CA ILE A 268 -4.70 -7.44 3.25
C ILE A 268 -3.75 -8.05 4.29
N LYS A 269 -3.06 -9.12 3.90
CA LYS A 269 -2.13 -9.85 4.78
C LYS A 269 -0.71 -9.28 4.78
N LYS A 270 -0.32 -8.58 3.71
CA LYS A 270 1.03 -8.05 3.50
C LYS A 270 0.94 -6.58 3.09
N TYR A 271 1.91 -5.78 3.53
CA TYR A 271 2.03 -4.38 3.15
C TYR A 271 2.46 -4.26 1.67
N PRO A 272 1.69 -3.60 0.78
CA PRO A 272 2.07 -3.49 -0.62
C PRO A 272 3.28 -2.54 -0.80
N PRO A 273 4.19 -2.87 -1.73
CA PRO A 273 5.48 -2.17 -1.85
C PRO A 273 5.39 -0.79 -2.50
N GLY A 274 4.42 -0.52 -3.38
CA GLY A 274 4.40 0.71 -4.17
C GLY A 274 4.26 1.98 -3.34
N VAL A 275 4.94 3.02 -3.77
CA VAL A 275 5.05 4.29 -3.04
C VAL A 275 3.96 5.28 -3.50
N HIS A 276 3.64 5.29 -4.79
CA HIS A 276 2.73 6.26 -5.38
C HIS A 276 1.30 5.72 -5.45
N ALA A 277 0.32 6.59 -5.22
CA ALA A 277 -1.09 6.23 -5.29
C ALA A 277 -1.51 5.78 -6.69
N LYS A 278 -0.90 6.30 -7.76
CA LYS A 278 -1.17 5.86 -9.15
C LYS A 278 -0.88 4.36 -9.37
N ASP A 279 0.01 3.77 -8.58
CA ASP A 279 0.39 2.36 -8.68
C ASP A 279 -0.54 1.44 -7.87
N ALA A 280 -1.47 2.00 -7.10
CA ALA A 280 -2.31 1.26 -6.17
C ALA A 280 -3.18 0.19 -6.85
N VAL A 281 -3.64 0.43 -8.09
CA VAL A 281 -4.45 -0.57 -8.82
C VAL A 281 -3.66 -1.87 -9.00
N ARG A 282 -2.41 -1.77 -9.49
CA ARG A 282 -1.52 -2.93 -9.68
C ARG A 282 -1.22 -3.60 -8.35
N ASP A 283 -0.81 -2.81 -7.35
CA ASP A 283 -0.41 -3.34 -6.04
C ASP A 283 -1.54 -4.06 -5.30
N LEU A 284 -2.74 -3.48 -5.30
CA LEU A 284 -3.88 -4.04 -4.59
C LEU A 284 -4.45 -5.28 -5.31
N LYS A 285 -4.37 -5.32 -6.65
CA LYS A 285 -4.67 -6.54 -7.42
C LYS A 285 -3.79 -7.72 -7.02
N ARG A 286 -2.48 -7.51 -6.82
CA ARG A 286 -1.56 -8.55 -6.33
C ARG A 286 -1.92 -9.11 -4.95
N LEU A 287 -2.71 -8.37 -4.17
CA LEU A 287 -3.24 -8.79 -2.87
C LEU A 287 -4.67 -9.37 -2.97
N GLY A 288 -5.11 -9.65 -4.20
CA GLY A 288 -6.41 -10.22 -4.53
C GLY A 288 -7.58 -9.27 -4.32
N MET A 289 -7.35 -7.94 -4.35
CA MET A 289 -8.46 -6.99 -4.51
C MET A 289 -8.87 -6.95 -5.98
N ILE A 290 -10.16 -6.73 -6.23
CA ILE A 290 -10.68 -6.59 -7.59
C ILE A 290 -10.83 -5.10 -7.92
N ASN A 291 -10.47 -4.72 -9.16
CA ASN A 291 -10.78 -3.41 -9.67
C ASN A 291 -12.15 -3.46 -10.36
N MET A 292 -13.14 -2.81 -9.75
CA MET A 292 -14.50 -2.80 -10.29
C MET A 292 -14.57 -2.18 -11.68
N LEU A 293 -13.65 -1.27 -12.04
CA LEU A 293 -13.64 -0.64 -13.36
C LEU A 293 -13.21 -1.56 -14.51
N ASP A 294 -12.68 -2.75 -14.21
CA ASP A 294 -12.36 -3.77 -15.21
C ASP A 294 -13.61 -4.54 -15.65
N ASN A 295 -14.65 -4.56 -14.81
CA ASN A 295 -15.93 -5.18 -15.15
C ASN A 295 -16.84 -4.14 -15.85
N PRO A 296 -17.34 -4.40 -17.07
CA PRO A 296 -18.15 -3.44 -17.82
C PRO A 296 -19.45 -3.06 -17.10
N THR A 297 -20.07 -4.00 -16.37
CA THR A 297 -21.29 -3.76 -15.58
C THR A 297 -21.02 -2.71 -14.50
N TYR A 298 -19.99 -2.91 -13.67
CA TYR A 298 -19.65 -1.94 -12.62
C TYR A 298 -19.12 -0.62 -13.19
N ARG A 299 -18.33 -0.66 -14.25
CA ARG A 299 -17.84 0.54 -14.95
C ARG A 299 -18.98 1.39 -15.51
N SER A 300 -20.06 0.75 -15.96
CA SER A 300 -21.25 1.47 -16.42
C SER A 300 -21.94 2.20 -15.25
N MET A 301 -21.87 1.63 -14.04
CA MET A 301 -22.49 2.19 -12.83
C MET A 301 -21.62 3.25 -12.16
N ILE A 302 -20.29 3.14 -12.20
CA ILE A 302 -19.37 4.07 -11.54
C ILE A 302 -19.00 5.20 -12.51
N LYS A 303 -19.71 6.32 -12.44
CA LYS A 303 -19.43 7.52 -13.25
C LYS A 303 -18.60 8.56 -12.50
N SER A 304 -18.68 8.54 -11.18
CA SER A 304 -18.02 9.47 -10.28
C SER A 304 -17.51 8.74 -9.03
N PRO A 305 -16.65 9.37 -8.22
CA PRO A 305 -16.22 8.78 -6.95
C PRO A 305 -17.38 8.54 -5.97
N ASP A 306 -18.45 9.32 -6.07
CA ASP A 306 -19.63 9.20 -5.21
C ASP A 306 -20.44 7.93 -5.53
N ASP A 307 -20.26 7.34 -6.71
CA ASP A 307 -20.90 6.09 -7.12
C ASP A 307 -20.24 4.84 -6.55
N ALA A 308 -19.00 4.95 -6.05
CA ALA A 308 -18.26 3.83 -5.52
C ALA A 308 -18.93 3.27 -4.24
N PRO A 309 -18.88 1.95 -4.02
CA PRO A 309 -19.47 1.37 -2.82
C PRO A 309 -18.69 1.78 -1.57
N LYS A 310 -19.37 1.76 -0.41
CA LYS A 310 -18.75 2.02 0.90
C LYS A 310 -17.56 1.08 1.12
N GLY A 311 -16.46 1.62 1.61
CA GLY A 311 -15.22 0.88 1.86
C GLY A 311 -14.28 0.78 0.67
N ALA A 312 -14.73 1.10 -0.56
CA ALA A 312 -13.88 0.98 -1.73
C ALA A 312 -12.69 1.95 -1.67
N VAL A 313 -11.55 1.49 -2.17
CA VAL A 313 -10.38 2.33 -2.42
C VAL A 313 -10.51 2.92 -3.81
N ILE A 314 -10.67 4.24 -3.87
CA ILE A 314 -10.72 4.99 -5.11
C ILE A 314 -9.30 5.45 -5.44
N VAL A 315 -8.87 5.21 -6.67
CA VAL A 315 -7.52 5.52 -7.14
C VAL A 315 -7.59 6.50 -8.29
N TYR A 316 -6.83 7.59 -8.19
CA TYR A 316 -6.78 8.66 -9.17
C TYR A 316 -5.38 8.79 -9.78
N ALA A 317 -5.33 9.02 -11.08
CA ALA A 317 -4.10 9.37 -11.79
C ALA A 317 -4.35 10.48 -12.81
N THR A 318 -3.29 11.14 -13.25
CA THR A 318 -3.28 12.14 -14.31
C THR A 318 -2.29 11.70 -15.38
N SER A 319 -2.40 12.26 -16.59
CA SER A 319 -1.42 12.05 -17.67
C SER A 319 -0.04 12.65 -17.36
N ASP A 320 0.09 13.52 -16.34
CA ASP A 320 1.41 13.97 -15.88
C ASP A 320 2.11 12.86 -15.07
N VAL A 321 3.04 12.16 -15.72
CA VAL A 321 3.79 11.02 -15.14
C VAL A 321 4.54 11.35 -13.85
N ARG A 322 4.88 12.64 -13.64
CA ARG A 322 5.59 13.12 -12.45
C ARG A 322 4.70 13.17 -11.21
N GLN A 323 3.39 13.08 -11.37
CA GLN A 323 2.46 13.09 -10.25
C GLN A 323 2.29 11.69 -9.64
N SER A 324 2.24 11.64 -8.31
CA SER A 324 2.05 10.40 -7.55
C SER A 324 0.64 9.82 -7.61
N GLY A 325 -0.33 10.47 -8.27
CA GLY A 325 -1.75 10.13 -8.14
C GLY A 325 -2.37 10.64 -6.82
N ASP A 326 -3.57 10.14 -6.52
CA ASP A 326 -4.20 10.24 -5.20
C ASP A 326 -5.01 8.97 -4.91
N THR A 327 -5.30 8.68 -3.65
CA THR A 327 -6.18 7.56 -3.28
C THR A 327 -6.91 7.81 -1.98
N GLN A 328 -8.17 7.37 -1.92
CA GLN A 328 -9.08 7.63 -0.82
C GLN A 328 -9.98 6.41 -0.56
N ILE A 329 -10.34 6.17 0.69
CA ILE A 329 -11.34 5.17 1.09
C ILE A 329 -12.68 5.88 1.20
N LYS A 330 -13.70 5.38 0.51
CA LYS A 330 -15.08 5.88 0.63
C LYS A 330 -15.68 5.40 1.95
N THR A 331 -16.18 6.31 2.79
CA THR A 331 -16.60 5.95 4.15
C THR A 331 -18.07 5.55 4.30
N ASP A 332 -18.92 5.92 3.35
CA ASP A 332 -20.34 5.56 3.33
C ASP A 332 -20.88 5.56 1.89
N TRP A 333 -22.11 5.13 1.70
CA TRP A 333 -22.78 5.07 0.41
C TRP A 333 -23.08 6.47 -0.18
N GLY A 334 -23.07 6.54 -1.52
CA GLY A 334 -23.53 7.71 -2.26
C GLY A 334 -22.84 9.02 -1.83
N SER A 335 -23.61 10.11 -1.80
CA SER A 335 -23.12 11.43 -1.37
C SER A 335 -22.98 11.59 0.14
N SER A 336 -23.50 10.66 0.95
CA SER A 336 -23.44 10.72 2.42
C SER A 336 -22.05 10.36 2.96
N GLY A 337 -21.25 9.65 2.16
CA GLY A 337 -19.90 9.24 2.54
C GLY A 337 -18.86 10.34 2.34
N THR A 338 -18.00 10.49 3.34
CA THR A 338 -16.73 11.23 3.24
C THR A 338 -15.66 10.38 2.54
N TYR A 339 -14.49 10.97 2.35
CA TYR A 339 -13.31 10.36 1.74
C TYR A 339 -12.15 10.47 2.70
N VAL A 340 -11.58 9.32 3.09
CA VAL A 340 -10.47 9.27 4.04
C VAL A 340 -9.22 8.66 3.43
N SER A 341 -8.11 9.35 3.59
CA SER A 341 -6.76 8.91 3.25
C SER A 341 -5.85 9.18 4.45
N ASP A 342 -4.77 9.93 4.26
CA ASP A 342 -3.99 10.56 5.30
C ASP A 342 -4.71 11.75 5.97
N PHE A 343 -5.81 12.23 5.41
CA PHE A 343 -6.76 13.16 6.03
C PHE A 343 -8.19 12.79 5.61
N GLU A 344 -9.21 13.40 6.21
CA GLU A 344 -10.61 13.19 5.82
C GLU A 344 -11.23 14.46 5.24
N THR A 345 -11.99 14.31 4.17
CA THR A 345 -12.69 15.40 3.49
C THR A 345 -14.10 14.96 3.08
N PRO A 346 -15.10 15.86 3.14
CA PRO A 346 -16.43 15.57 2.62
C PRO A 346 -16.45 15.46 1.10
N ASN A 347 -15.49 16.09 0.41
CA ASN A 347 -15.39 16.09 -1.04
C ASN A 347 -14.36 15.09 -1.56
N ASN A 348 -14.67 14.43 -2.68
CA ASN A 348 -13.72 13.58 -3.39
C ASN A 348 -12.55 14.38 -3.98
N PHE A 349 -11.45 13.69 -4.27
CA PHE A 349 -10.22 14.32 -4.77
C PHE A 349 -10.42 15.14 -6.06
N LEU A 350 -11.32 14.75 -6.96
CA LEU A 350 -11.57 15.48 -8.22
C LEU A 350 -12.13 16.89 -7.98
N LYS A 351 -12.76 17.14 -6.83
CA LYS A 351 -13.23 18.47 -6.40
C LYS A 351 -12.16 19.31 -5.70
N SER A 352 -10.96 18.75 -5.46
CA SER A 352 -9.88 19.47 -4.76
C SER A 352 -9.30 20.63 -5.59
N PRO A 353 -8.71 21.65 -4.96
CA PRO A 353 -7.97 22.70 -5.67
C PRO A 353 -6.86 22.15 -6.58
N LYS A 354 -6.18 21.08 -6.14
CA LYS A 354 -5.15 20.41 -6.94
C LYS A 354 -5.73 19.82 -8.21
N ALA A 355 -6.80 19.02 -8.12
CA ALA A 355 -7.41 18.40 -9.28
C ALA A 355 -7.96 19.44 -10.28
N ARG A 356 -8.61 20.50 -9.78
CA ARG A 356 -9.09 21.63 -10.61
C ARG A 356 -7.97 22.32 -11.37
N ARG A 357 -6.85 22.63 -10.69
CA ARG A 357 -5.67 23.24 -11.33
C ARG A 357 -5.12 22.37 -12.46
N PHE A 358 -5.04 21.06 -12.22
CA PHE A 358 -4.55 20.11 -13.24
C PHE A 358 -5.52 19.97 -14.42
N ALA A 359 -6.83 20.01 -14.18
CA ALA A 359 -7.84 20.05 -15.23
C ALA A 359 -7.69 21.31 -16.10
N ASN A 360 -7.54 22.49 -15.48
CA ASN A 360 -7.34 23.76 -16.19
C ASN A 360 -6.06 23.77 -17.04
N ASN A 361 -5.05 22.97 -16.65
CA ASN A 361 -3.80 22.81 -17.39
C ASN A 361 -3.85 21.70 -18.46
N GLY A 362 -5.04 21.19 -18.80
CA GLY A 362 -5.21 20.13 -19.81
C GLY A 362 -4.72 18.74 -19.37
N LYS A 363 -4.44 18.53 -18.08
CA LYS A 363 -3.96 17.26 -17.52
C LYS A 363 -4.87 16.80 -16.37
N PRO A 364 -6.18 16.63 -16.60
CA PRO A 364 -7.12 16.31 -15.54
C PRO A 364 -6.78 14.98 -14.87
N TYR A 365 -7.02 14.91 -13.56
CA TYR A 365 -7.05 13.62 -12.88
C TYR A 365 -8.30 12.84 -13.29
N LYS A 366 -8.16 11.52 -13.36
CA LYS A 366 -9.22 10.56 -13.68
C LYS A 366 -9.19 9.43 -12.67
N ILE A 367 -10.34 8.81 -12.46
CA ILE A 367 -10.44 7.57 -11.68
C ILE A 367 -9.84 6.46 -12.55
N ILE A 368 -8.83 5.78 -12.04
CA ILE A 368 -8.20 4.62 -12.69
C ILE A 368 -8.53 3.31 -11.98
N GLY A 369 -9.03 3.37 -10.75
CA GLY A 369 -9.48 2.19 -10.03
C GLY A 369 -10.51 2.48 -8.95
N VAL A 370 -11.40 1.50 -8.76
CA VAL A 370 -12.28 1.39 -7.61
C VAL A 370 -12.10 -0.03 -7.08
N MET A 371 -11.32 -0.16 -6.00
CA MET A 371 -10.84 -1.44 -5.51
C MET A 371 -11.68 -1.91 -4.33
N ILE A 372 -12.12 -3.16 -4.37
CA ILE A 372 -12.78 -3.83 -3.24
C ILE A 372 -12.13 -5.18 -2.97
N LYS A 373 -12.27 -5.67 -1.74
CA LYS A 373 -11.85 -7.02 -1.33
C LYS A 373 -13.10 -7.83 -0.99
N PRO A 374 -13.73 -8.49 -1.99
CA PRO A 374 -15.01 -9.17 -1.81
C PRO A 374 -14.93 -10.28 -0.75
#